data_AF-A0A2L2X917-F1
#
_entry.id   AF-A0A2L2X917-F1
#
_cell.length_a   1.000
_cell.length_b   1.000
_cell.length_c   1.000
_cell.angle_alpha   90.00
_cell.angle_beta   90.00
_cell.angle_gamma   90.00
#
_symmetry.space_group_name_H-M   'P 1'
#
loop_
_entity.id
_entity.type
_entity.pdbx_description
1 polymer ?
#
loop_
_entity_poly.entity_id
_entity_poly.type
_entity_poly.pdbx_seq_one_letter_code
_entity_poly.pdbx_strand_id
1 'polypeptide(L)'
;MVFKVTYGQLKVICSTALILLISWIVMGHCVRQGPVRQGVNGAISVDISFLAPMNRTGTMEHFTIVSRPGNRPVKFSSRWISRNTVRLTVDESRYPRGLRYYYSFRKAPALIPPFTVSGGGNFGASILPELVALEPAEKVPTTGPVTLVFNTPLEPDSFYRSVSINTPGKFSSARSKCPESGKQYDDYSRWVFTPSARMKNGHKYRVSISPGLVSLGNNRLKVAVEKHFTTAPALVALDIFPNPMSPSVWLSRSIKIITNLPLKKADIKVSDIKGKVTLNGDTAVFEPGDLLLPARRYQVDALLESEHGEELKISYHFNTTNLGSQRWLDIKPGNPCVIKVMEGNIKLKEYDGWMSLAGDKIPRVTMYEEKRGSSLEYVPDHKNPVPYIRLNADIMLHPLAGAGEDNHQQLGLPRAYGCIYLSRDAINWIINNMPAKIMAVVH
;
A
#
# COMPACT_ATOMS: atom_id res chain seq x y z
N MET A 1 -50.45 -61.70 -34.72
CA MET A 1 -49.43 -62.07 -35.72
C MET A 1 -48.18 -62.51 -34.95
N VAL A 2 -47.91 -63.81 -34.88
CA VAL A 2 -46.76 -64.34 -34.11
C VAL A 2 -45.57 -64.43 -35.06
N PHE A 3 -44.59 -63.54 -34.90
CA PHE A 3 -43.35 -63.60 -35.66
C PHE A 3 -42.53 -64.81 -35.18
N LYS A 4 -42.43 -65.86 -36.00
CA LYS A 4 -41.49 -66.97 -35.76
C LYS A 4 -40.08 -66.50 -36.11
N VAL A 5 -39.32 -66.04 -35.11
CA VAL A 5 -37.90 -65.73 -35.26
C VAL A 5 -37.11 -67.04 -35.16
N THR A 6 -36.41 -67.41 -36.24
CA THR A 6 -35.53 -68.57 -36.23
C THR A 6 -34.26 -68.29 -35.42
N TYR A 7 -33.62 -69.34 -34.88
CA TYR A 7 -32.37 -69.20 -34.13
C TYR A 7 -31.27 -68.46 -34.93
N GLY A 8 -31.20 -68.69 -36.25
CA GLY A 8 -30.27 -67.97 -37.14
C GLY A 8 -30.56 -66.46 -37.20
N GLN A 9 -31.83 -66.07 -37.28
CA GLN A 9 -32.23 -64.65 -37.23
C GLN A 9 -31.93 -64.03 -35.86
N LEU A 10 -32.14 -64.77 -34.76
CA LEU A 10 -31.81 -64.30 -33.42
C LEU A 10 -30.30 -64.03 -33.28
N LYS A 11 -29.44 -64.93 -33.77
CA LYS A 11 -27.98 -64.74 -33.75
C LYS A 11 -27.54 -63.51 -34.54
N VAL A 12 -28.12 -63.27 -35.72
CA VAL A 12 -27.84 -62.07 -36.54
C VAL A 12 -28.30 -60.81 -35.81
N ILE A 13 -29.51 -60.80 -35.24
CA ILE A 13 -30.03 -59.66 -34.47
C ILE A 13 -29.14 -59.36 -33.27
N CYS A 14 -28.75 -60.38 -32.49
CA CYS A 14 -27.85 -60.21 -31.34
C CYS A 14 -26.47 -59.70 -31.75
N SER A 15 -25.91 -60.21 -32.86
CA SER A 15 -24.60 -59.76 -33.35
C SER A 15 -24.64 -58.31 -33.84
N THR A 16 -25.68 -57.94 -34.59
CA THR A 16 -25.89 -56.56 -35.04
C THR A 16 -26.11 -55.62 -33.86
N ALA A 17 -26.94 -56.02 -32.88
CA ALA A 17 -27.16 -55.23 -31.67
C ALA A 17 -25.87 -55.05 -30.87
N LEU A 18 -25.03 -56.09 -30.77
CA LEU A 18 -23.73 -56.01 -30.11
C LEU A 18 -22.76 -55.09 -30.85
N ILE A 19 -22.67 -55.17 -32.18
CA ILE A 19 -21.83 -54.27 -32.99
C ILE A 19 -22.30 -52.81 -32.85
N LEU A 20 -23.62 -52.58 -32.88
CA LEU A 20 -24.19 -51.26 -32.65
C LEU A 20 -23.89 -50.73 -31.25
N LEU A 21 -23.96 -51.60 -30.23
CA LEU A 21 -23.62 -51.25 -28.85
C LEU A 21 -22.12 -50.93 -28.70
N ILE A 22 -21.24 -51.73 -29.29
CA ILE A 22 -19.79 -51.49 -29.27
C ILE A 22 -19.45 -50.19 -30.01
N SER A 23 -19.99 -50.01 -31.21
CA SER A 23 -19.84 -48.78 -32.00
C SER A 23 -20.34 -47.57 -31.21
N TRP A 24 -21.46 -47.72 -30.48
CA TRP A 24 -21.98 -46.68 -29.60
C TRP A 24 -21.03 -46.36 -28.44
N ILE A 25 -20.51 -47.36 -27.73
CA ILE A 25 -19.56 -47.15 -26.63
C ILE A 25 -18.31 -46.40 -27.14
N VAL A 26 -17.79 -46.80 -28.30
CA VAL A 26 -16.63 -46.16 -28.94
C VAL A 26 -16.97 -44.72 -29.33
N MET A 27 -18.08 -44.48 -30.05
CA MET A 27 -18.50 -43.13 -30.45
C MET A 27 -18.78 -42.22 -29.24
N GLY A 28 -19.32 -42.77 -28.16
CA GLY A 28 -19.67 -42.05 -26.93
C GLY A 28 -18.46 -41.65 -26.07
N HIS A 29 -17.28 -42.23 -26.30
CA HIS A 29 -16.07 -41.96 -25.49
C HIS A 29 -14.88 -41.44 -26.30
N CYS A 30 -14.95 -41.48 -27.63
CA CYS A 30 -13.87 -41.01 -28.49
C CYS A 30 -14.05 -39.53 -28.86
N VAL A 31 -13.27 -38.69 -28.18
CA VAL A 31 -13.04 -37.29 -28.56
C VAL A 31 -11.61 -37.16 -29.05
N ARG A 32 -11.41 -36.72 -30.29
CA ARG A 32 -10.08 -36.52 -30.87
C ARG A 32 -9.69 -35.06 -30.81
N GLN A 33 -8.53 -34.78 -30.22
CA GLN A 33 -7.90 -33.46 -30.23
C GLN A 33 -7.04 -33.30 -31.49
N GLY A 34 -7.24 -32.20 -32.21
CA GLY A 34 -6.38 -31.75 -33.30
C GLY A 34 -5.10 -31.06 -32.79
N PRO A 35 -4.23 -30.60 -33.72
CA PRO A 35 -3.05 -29.84 -33.36
C PRO A 35 -3.42 -28.49 -32.74
N VAL A 36 -2.63 -28.04 -31.77
CA VAL A 36 -2.75 -26.70 -31.18
C VAL A 36 -2.15 -25.69 -32.14
N ARG A 37 -2.93 -24.67 -32.52
CA ARG A 37 -2.49 -23.58 -33.39
C ARG A 37 -2.34 -22.31 -32.58
N GLN A 38 -1.19 -21.65 -32.68
CA GLN A 38 -0.93 -20.34 -32.08
C GLN A 38 -1.28 -19.24 -33.09
N GLY A 39 -2.08 -18.27 -32.67
CA GLY A 39 -2.40 -17.07 -33.43
C GLY A 39 -1.43 -15.93 -33.13
N VAL A 40 -1.45 -14.90 -33.99
CA VAL A 40 -0.53 -13.75 -33.95
C VAL A 40 -0.59 -12.97 -32.63
N ASN A 41 -1.75 -12.95 -31.97
CA ASN A 41 -1.98 -12.21 -30.73
C ASN A 41 -1.75 -13.03 -29.46
N GLY A 42 -1.12 -14.21 -29.56
CA GLY A 42 -0.98 -15.15 -28.44
C GLY A 42 -2.22 -16.00 -28.17
N ALA A 43 -3.31 -15.81 -28.91
CA ALA A 43 -4.47 -16.70 -28.84
C ALA A 43 -4.08 -18.12 -29.27
N ILE A 44 -4.57 -19.13 -28.57
CA ILE A 44 -4.38 -20.53 -28.94
C ILE A 44 -5.72 -21.11 -29.40
N SER A 45 -5.68 -21.94 -30.43
CA SER A 45 -6.88 -22.64 -30.89
C SER A 45 -6.63 -24.13 -31.05
N VAL A 46 -7.65 -24.92 -30.73
CA VAL A 46 -7.62 -26.38 -30.87
C VAL A 46 -8.94 -26.84 -31.47
N ASP A 47 -8.84 -27.74 -32.45
CA ASP A 47 -10.00 -28.39 -33.05
C ASP A 47 -10.29 -29.68 -32.27
N ILE A 48 -11.53 -29.85 -31.84
CA ILE A 48 -12.00 -31.03 -31.14
C ILE A 48 -13.02 -31.73 -32.02
N SER A 49 -12.71 -32.96 -32.42
CA SER A 49 -13.54 -33.77 -33.31
C SER A 49 -14.22 -34.92 -32.56
N PHE A 50 -15.50 -35.10 -32.87
CA PHE A 50 -16.37 -36.15 -32.35
C PHE A 50 -16.67 -37.17 -33.45
N LEU A 51 -16.78 -38.45 -33.11
CA LEU A 51 -17.17 -39.48 -34.07
C LEU A 51 -18.64 -39.36 -34.50
N ALA A 52 -19.50 -38.80 -33.64
CA ALA A 52 -20.91 -38.54 -33.93
C ALA A 52 -21.18 -37.05 -34.20
N PRO A 53 -22.19 -36.70 -35.02
CA PRO A 53 -22.61 -35.32 -35.18
C PRO A 53 -23.30 -34.81 -33.90
N MET A 54 -22.94 -33.61 -33.46
CA MET A 54 -23.28 -33.10 -32.12
C MET A 54 -24.36 -32.02 -32.12
N ASN A 55 -25.20 -32.00 -31.08
CA ASN A 55 -26.07 -30.86 -30.82
C ASN A 55 -25.21 -29.69 -30.31
N ARG A 56 -25.06 -28.66 -31.14
CA ARG A 56 -24.09 -27.57 -30.92
C ARG A 56 -24.29 -26.82 -29.61
N THR A 57 -25.53 -26.43 -29.32
CA THR A 57 -25.86 -25.65 -28.12
C THR A 57 -25.77 -26.53 -26.88
N GLY A 58 -26.46 -27.69 -26.90
CA GLY A 58 -26.45 -28.61 -25.75
C GLY A 58 -25.07 -29.18 -25.44
N THR A 59 -24.20 -29.36 -26.44
CA THR A 59 -22.82 -29.83 -26.20
C THR A 59 -22.01 -28.82 -25.39
N MET A 60 -22.16 -27.51 -25.67
CA MET A 60 -21.38 -26.47 -24.99
C MET A 60 -21.87 -26.20 -23.56
N GLU A 61 -23.14 -26.47 -23.25
CA GLU A 61 -23.67 -26.46 -21.88
C GLU A 61 -23.00 -27.52 -20.99
N HIS A 62 -22.52 -28.60 -21.60
CA HIS A 62 -21.85 -29.73 -20.93
C HIS A 62 -20.32 -29.67 -21.03
N PHE A 63 -19.78 -28.56 -21.53
CA PHE A 63 -18.35 -28.34 -21.72
C PHE A 63 -17.74 -27.59 -20.53
N THR A 64 -16.54 -28.01 -20.15
CA THR A 64 -15.73 -27.34 -19.12
C THR A 64 -14.30 -27.22 -19.58
N ILE A 65 -13.64 -26.10 -19.25
CA ILE A 65 -12.22 -25.89 -19.48
C ILE A 65 -11.60 -25.15 -18.29
N VAL A 66 -10.46 -25.66 -17.83
CA VAL A 66 -9.69 -25.07 -16.73
C VAL A 66 -8.21 -25.03 -17.09
N SER A 67 -7.51 -24.00 -16.61
CA SER A 67 -6.06 -23.87 -16.76
C SER A 67 -5.31 -24.45 -15.57
N ARG A 68 -4.09 -24.94 -15.82
CA ARG A 68 -3.14 -25.43 -14.82
C ARG A 68 -1.85 -24.59 -14.88
N PRO A 69 -1.26 -24.23 -13.71
CA PRO A 69 -1.70 -24.55 -12.35
C PRO A 69 -2.87 -23.70 -11.84
N GLY A 70 -3.65 -24.26 -10.89
CA GLY A 70 -4.71 -23.56 -10.15
C GLY A 70 -6.15 -23.94 -10.52
N ASN A 71 -6.37 -24.77 -11.56
CA ASN A 71 -7.70 -25.13 -12.06
C ASN A 71 -8.61 -23.92 -12.27
N ARG A 72 -8.05 -22.83 -12.82
CA ARG A 72 -8.78 -21.59 -13.02
C ARG A 72 -9.68 -21.72 -14.25
N PRO A 73 -10.97 -21.36 -14.17
CA PRO A 73 -11.80 -21.24 -15.34
C PRO A 73 -11.19 -20.23 -16.32
N VAL A 74 -11.43 -20.48 -17.60
CA VAL A 74 -10.72 -19.84 -18.69
C VAL A 74 -11.74 -19.16 -19.57
N LYS A 75 -11.49 -17.90 -19.92
CA LYS A 75 -12.27 -17.24 -20.97
C LYS A 75 -11.89 -17.87 -22.30
N PHE A 76 -12.87 -18.45 -22.97
CA PHE A 76 -12.69 -19.07 -24.29
C PHE A 76 -13.85 -18.70 -25.20
N SER A 77 -13.64 -18.82 -26.51
CA SER A 77 -14.70 -18.81 -27.50
C SER A 77 -14.75 -20.15 -28.23
N SER A 78 -15.93 -20.53 -28.71
CA SER A 78 -16.13 -21.77 -29.46
C SER A 78 -16.80 -21.48 -30.80
N ARG A 79 -16.31 -22.10 -31.87
CA ARG A 79 -16.91 -22.04 -33.20
C ARG A 79 -16.99 -23.43 -33.81
N TRP A 80 -18.18 -23.88 -34.19
CA TRP A 80 -18.35 -25.13 -34.91
C TRP A 80 -17.87 -24.99 -36.36
N ILE A 81 -16.94 -25.84 -36.77
CA ILE A 81 -16.42 -25.89 -38.15
C ILE A 81 -17.25 -26.87 -38.98
N SER A 82 -17.71 -27.96 -38.37
CA SER A 82 -18.58 -28.96 -38.99
C SER A 82 -19.65 -29.43 -38.00
N ARG A 83 -20.43 -30.46 -38.35
CA ARG A 83 -21.36 -31.10 -37.38
C ARG A 83 -20.62 -31.92 -36.31
N ASN A 84 -19.36 -32.25 -36.56
CA ASN A 84 -18.56 -33.16 -35.74
C ASN A 84 -17.32 -32.48 -35.17
N THR A 85 -17.12 -31.17 -35.38
CA THR A 85 -15.88 -30.51 -34.94
C THR A 85 -16.14 -29.11 -34.45
N VAL A 86 -15.71 -28.85 -33.21
CA VAL A 86 -15.71 -27.54 -32.58
C VAL A 86 -14.29 -27.03 -32.45
N ARG A 87 -14.06 -25.79 -32.84
CA ARG A 87 -12.83 -25.05 -32.56
C ARG A 87 -13.00 -24.30 -31.26
N LEU A 88 -12.11 -24.55 -30.32
CA LEU A 88 -11.98 -23.74 -29.13
C LEU A 88 -10.85 -22.74 -29.34
N THR A 89 -11.05 -21.51 -28.90
CA THR A 89 -10.02 -20.46 -28.89
C THR A 89 -9.89 -19.90 -27.50
N VAL A 90 -8.68 -19.90 -26.95
CA VAL A 90 -8.34 -19.31 -25.65
C VAL A 90 -7.43 -18.12 -25.89
N ASP A 91 -7.71 -17.01 -25.22
CA ASP A 91 -6.90 -15.80 -25.30
C ASP A 91 -5.74 -15.87 -24.29
N GLU A 92 -4.50 -16.00 -24.78
CA GLU A 92 -3.26 -15.81 -24.00
C GLU A 92 -2.50 -14.55 -24.45
N SER A 93 -3.21 -13.46 -24.76
CA SER A 93 -2.57 -12.19 -25.13
C SER A 93 -1.67 -11.63 -24.01
N ARG A 94 -1.98 -11.94 -22.74
CA ARG A 94 -1.24 -11.52 -21.54
C ARG A 94 -0.39 -12.66 -20.96
N TYR A 95 0.64 -12.30 -20.20
CA TYR A 95 1.47 -13.26 -19.47
C TYR A 95 0.79 -13.77 -18.19
N PRO A 96 1.08 -15.01 -17.77
CA PRO A 96 1.92 -16.00 -18.47
C PRO A 96 1.18 -16.69 -19.62
N ARG A 97 1.92 -17.06 -20.68
CA ARG A 97 1.47 -17.82 -21.84
C ARG A 97 1.91 -19.28 -21.76
N GLY A 98 1.39 -20.14 -22.63
CA GLY A 98 1.77 -21.55 -22.68
C GLY A 98 1.19 -22.34 -21.50
N LEU A 99 0.04 -21.91 -20.99
CA LEU A 99 -0.66 -22.62 -19.94
C LEU A 99 -1.16 -23.96 -20.46
N ARG A 100 -1.26 -24.94 -19.55
CA ARG A 100 -1.91 -26.21 -19.87
C ARG A 100 -3.40 -26.10 -19.54
N TYR A 101 -4.23 -26.41 -20.51
CA TYR A 101 -5.68 -26.40 -20.41
C TYR A 101 -6.20 -27.83 -20.38
N TYR A 102 -6.95 -28.16 -19.34
CA TYR A 102 -7.74 -29.38 -19.29
C TYR A 102 -9.17 -29.05 -19.71
N TYR A 103 -9.67 -29.74 -20.73
CA TYR A 103 -11.07 -29.65 -21.12
C TYR A 103 -11.81 -30.96 -20.91
N SER A 104 -13.11 -30.89 -20.66
CA SER A 104 -13.96 -32.07 -20.62
C SER A 104 -15.39 -31.79 -21.09
N PHE A 105 -15.98 -32.75 -21.78
CA PHE A 105 -17.38 -32.86 -22.13
C PHE A 105 -18.00 -33.97 -21.27
N ARG A 106 -19.12 -33.69 -20.61
CA ARG A 106 -19.80 -34.65 -19.73
C ARG A 106 -21.22 -34.91 -20.21
N LYS A 107 -21.47 -36.08 -20.79
CA LYS A 107 -22.78 -36.46 -21.37
C LYS A 107 -23.30 -35.42 -22.38
N ALA A 108 -22.41 -34.88 -23.22
CA ALA A 108 -22.78 -33.90 -24.23
C ALA A 108 -23.73 -34.53 -25.27
N PRO A 109 -24.89 -33.93 -25.58
CA PRO A 109 -25.89 -34.53 -26.46
C PRO A 109 -25.44 -34.57 -27.93
N ALA A 110 -25.57 -35.74 -28.57
CA ALA A 110 -25.45 -35.88 -30.01
C ALA A 110 -26.73 -35.40 -30.73
N LEU A 111 -26.67 -35.21 -32.06
CA LEU A 111 -27.87 -34.89 -32.85
C LEU A 111 -28.86 -36.06 -32.94
N ILE A 112 -28.41 -37.28 -32.66
CA ILE A 112 -29.22 -38.49 -32.74
C ILE A 112 -29.56 -38.90 -31.30
N PRO A 113 -30.81 -38.74 -30.82
CA PRO A 113 -31.21 -39.20 -29.49
C PRO A 113 -31.20 -40.73 -29.41
N PRO A 114 -30.96 -41.33 -28.23
CA PRO A 114 -30.63 -40.71 -26.93
C PRO A 114 -29.11 -40.56 -26.70
N PHE A 115 -28.30 -40.40 -27.77
CA PHE A 115 -26.86 -40.56 -27.67
C PHE A 115 -26.14 -39.35 -27.06
N THR A 116 -25.13 -39.64 -26.24
CA THR A 116 -24.27 -38.63 -25.60
C THR A 116 -22.80 -39.00 -25.75
N VAL A 117 -21.94 -37.98 -25.71
CA VAL A 117 -20.49 -38.13 -25.75
C VAL A 117 -19.87 -37.58 -24.46
N SER A 118 -18.97 -38.35 -23.87
CA SER A 118 -18.13 -37.92 -22.75
C SER A 118 -16.66 -38.09 -23.11
N GLY A 119 -15.85 -37.09 -22.83
CA GLY A 119 -14.42 -37.15 -23.17
C GLY A 119 -13.70 -35.87 -22.78
N GLY A 120 -12.38 -35.91 -22.75
CA GLY A 120 -11.58 -34.76 -22.36
C GLY A 120 -10.14 -34.92 -22.80
N GLY A 121 -9.37 -33.86 -22.63
CA GLY A 121 -7.99 -33.81 -23.08
C GLY A 121 -7.24 -32.65 -22.46
N ASN A 122 -5.95 -32.57 -22.78
CA ASN A 122 -5.10 -31.46 -22.40
C ASN A 122 -4.46 -30.84 -23.63
N PHE A 123 -4.45 -29.52 -23.69
CA PHE A 123 -3.72 -28.78 -24.72
C PHE A 123 -3.03 -27.57 -24.12
N GLY A 124 -2.04 -27.03 -24.83
CA GLY A 124 -1.31 -25.84 -24.42
C GLY A 124 -0.34 -25.43 -25.52
N ALA A 125 0.03 -24.15 -25.52
CA ALA A 125 1.05 -23.66 -26.43
C ALA A 125 2.45 -24.11 -26.00
N SER A 126 3.26 -24.50 -26.98
CA SER A 126 4.69 -24.74 -26.79
C SER A 126 5.41 -23.38 -26.84
N ILE A 127 5.89 -22.89 -25.70
CA ILE A 127 6.55 -21.57 -25.58
C ILE A 127 7.91 -21.75 -24.91
N LEU A 128 8.94 -21.17 -25.53
CA LEU A 128 10.28 -21.10 -24.97
C LEU A 128 10.28 -20.17 -23.75
N PRO A 129 10.85 -20.59 -22.61
CA PRO A 129 10.90 -19.74 -21.43
C PRO A 129 11.82 -18.53 -21.65
N GLU A 130 11.31 -17.35 -21.28
CA GLU A 130 12.00 -16.07 -21.41
C GLU A 130 11.74 -15.22 -20.16
N LEU A 131 12.78 -14.59 -19.62
CA LEU A 131 12.66 -13.60 -18.55
C LEU A 131 12.23 -12.26 -19.14
N VAL A 132 10.96 -11.92 -18.93
CA VAL A 132 10.31 -10.73 -19.48
C VAL A 132 10.65 -9.50 -18.66
N ALA A 133 10.60 -9.63 -17.32
CA ALA A 133 10.79 -8.49 -16.43
C ALA A 133 11.47 -8.87 -15.11
N LEU A 134 12.08 -7.86 -14.50
CA LEU A 134 12.48 -7.84 -13.10
C LEU A 134 11.62 -6.78 -12.41
N GLU A 135 10.99 -7.14 -11.31
CA GLU A 135 10.04 -6.28 -10.60
C GLU A 135 10.44 -6.12 -9.12
N PRO A 136 10.92 -4.94 -8.71
CA PRO A 136 11.34 -3.82 -9.58
C PRO A 136 12.67 -4.11 -10.29
N ALA A 137 12.93 -3.43 -11.41
CA ALA A 137 14.22 -3.50 -12.13
C ALA A 137 15.19 -2.39 -11.69
N GLU A 138 14.65 -1.24 -11.28
CA GLU A 138 15.41 -0.08 -10.81
C GLU A 138 14.97 0.26 -9.39
N LYS A 139 15.89 0.83 -8.60
CA LYS A 139 15.66 1.21 -7.21
C LYS A 139 15.12 0.04 -6.37
N VAL A 140 15.69 -1.13 -6.57
CA VAL A 140 15.38 -2.33 -5.79
C VAL A 140 15.79 -2.12 -4.32
N PRO A 141 14.92 -2.45 -3.34
CA PRO A 141 15.33 -2.44 -1.94
C PRO A 141 16.52 -3.37 -1.73
N THR A 142 17.52 -2.93 -0.98
CA THR A 142 18.71 -3.72 -0.67
C THR A 142 18.42 -4.98 0.15
N THR A 143 17.28 -5.02 0.85
CA THR A 143 16.75 -6.21 1.52
C THR A 143 15.92 -7.11 0.59
N GLY A 144 15.75 -6.72 -0.67
CA GLY A 144 14.79 -7.30 -1.59
C GLY A 144 13.34 -7.01 -1.18
N PRO A 145 12.36 -7.72 -1.75
CA PRO A 145 12.52 -8.75 -2.78
C PRO A 145 12.72 -8.19 -4.20
N VAL A 146 13.20 -9.05 -5.11
CA VAL A 146 13.14 -8.85 -6.57
C VAL A 146 12.33 -9.99 -7.19
N THR A 147 11.33 -9.68 -8.00
CA THR A 147 10.52 -10.71 -8.68
C THR A 147 10.99 -10.88 -10.12
N LEU A 148 11.36 -12.10 -10.48
CA LEU A 148 11.66 -12.52 -11.85
C LEU A 148 10.35 -12.95 -12.51
N VAL A 149 9.96 -12.28 -13.59
CA VAL A 149 8.71 -12.56 -14.31
C VAL A 149 9.01 -13.19 -15.66
N PHE A 150 8.52 -14.41 -15.85
CA PHE A 150 8.71 -15.19 -17.07
C PHE A 150 7.46 -15.15 -17.95
N ASN A 151 7.69 -15.29 -19.26
CA ASN A 151 6.62 -15.33 -20.25
C ASN A 151 5.74 -16.59 -20.14
N THR A 152 6.20 -17.64 -19.45
CA THR A 152 5.53 -18.93 -19.32
C THR A 152 5.90 -19.56 -17.96
N PRO A 153 5.04 -20.42 -17.36
CA PRO A 153 5.39 -21.10 -16.12
C PRO A 153 6.54 -22.08 -16.31
N LEU A 154 7.41 -22.16 -15.30
CA LEU A 154 8.64 -22.95 -15.34
C LEU A 154 8.54 -24.26 -14.56
N GLU A 155 9.37 -25.22 -14.94
CA GLU A 155 9.61 -26.44 -14.17
C GLU A 155 10.56 -26.10 -13.00
N PRO A 156 10.14 -26.29 -11.73
CA PRO A 156 10.88 -25.81 -10.56
C PRO A 156 12.33 -26.30 -10.47
N ASP A 157 12.60 -27.57 -10.74
CA ASP A 157 13.96 -28.11 -10.58
C ASP A 157 14.90 -27.51 -11.64
N SER A 158 14.42 -27.31 -12.86
CA SER A 158 15.16 -26.62 -13.92
C SER A 158 15.43 -25.17 -13.55
N PHE A 159 14.50 -24.48 -12.86
CA PHE A 159 14.69 -23.10 -12.43
C PHE A 159 15.85 -23.01 -11.43
N TYR A 160 15.83 -23.82 -10.37
CA TYR A 160 16.87 -23.78 -9.34
C TYR A 160 18.27 -24.17 -9.87
N ARG A 161 18.34 -25.01 -10.90
CA ARG A 161 19.62 -25.36 -11.55
C ARG A 161 20.11 -24.29 -12.53
N SER A 162 19.20 -23.54 -13.15
CA SER A 162 19.54 -22.69 -14.30
C SER A 162 19.61 -21.20 -13.99
N VAL A 163 18.95 -20.74 -12.92
CA VAL A 163 18.85 -19.32 -12.56
C VAL A 163 19.70 -19.00 -11.35
N SER A 164 20.53 -17.97 -11.47
CA SER A 164 21.38 -17.47 -10.39
C SER A 164 21.45 -15.95 -10.40
N ILE A 165 21.74 -15.37 -9.25
CA ILE A 165 22.07 -13.95 -9.12
C ILE A 165 23.46 -13.86 -8.50
N ASN A 166 24.25 -12.86 -8.89
CA ASN A 166 25.59 -12.61 -8.34
C ASN A 166 25.57 -12.08 -6.89
N THR A 167 24.60 -12.50 -6.08
CA THR A 167 24.50 -12.24 -4.64
C THR A 167 23.81 -13.42 -3.95
N PRO A 168 24.25 -13.84 -2.76
CA PRO A 168 23.59 -14.90 -2.01
C PRO A 168 22.13 -14.57 -1.65
N GLY A 169 21.25 -15.56 -1.76
CA GLY A 169 19.84 -15.43 -1.43
C GLY A 169 19.05 -16.69 -1.72
N LYS A 170 17.72 -16.60 -1.58
CA LYS A 170 16.79 -17.69 -1.82
C LYS A 170 15.74 -17.29 -2.83
N PHE A 171 15.31 -18.25 -3.65
CA PHE A 171 14.17 -18.10 -4.53
C PHE A 171 12.96 -18.86 -4.00
N SER A 172 11.79 -18.24 -4.11
CA SER A 172 10.49 -18.87 -3.89
C SER A 172 9.54 -18.55 -5.04
N SER A 173 8.61 -19.45 -5.35
CA SER A 173 7.50 -19.15 -6.26
C SER A 173 6.58 -18.09 -5.65
N ALA A 174 6.08 -17.18 -6.47
CA ALA A 174 5.08 -16.23 -6.02
C ALA A 174 3.78 -16.98 -5.66
N ARG A 175 3.16 -16.62 -4.53
CA ARG A 175 1.84 -17.13 -4.15
C ARG A 175 0.76 -16.28 -4.80
N SER A 176 -0.14 -16.92 -5.53
CA SER A 176 -1.29 -16.27 -6.18
C SER A 176 -2.60 -16.89 -5.73
N LYS A 177 -3.70 -16.13 -5.84
CA LYS A 177 -5.05 -16.60 -5.50
C LYS A 177 -5.88 -16.77 -6.77
N CYS A 178 -6.61 -17.88 -6.86
CA CYS A 178 -7.61 -18.07 -7.90
C CYS A 178 -8.80 -17.12 -7.66
N PRO A 179 -9.19 -16.26 -8.63
CA PRO A 179 -10.25 -15.27 -8.43
C PRO A 179 -11.61 -15.86 -8.01
N GLU A 180 -11.99 -17.01 -8.56
CA GLU A 180 -13.31 -17.61 -8.30
C GLU A 180 -13.34 -18.55 -7.09
N SER A 181 -12.29 -19.33 -6.88
CA SER A 181 -12.26 -20.33 -5.79
C SER A 181 -11.59 -19.82 -4.52
N GLY A 182 -10.90 -18.68 -4.58
CA GLY A 182 -10.08 -18.13 -3.48
C GLY A 182 -8.86 -18.99 -3.11
N LYS A 183 -8.70 -20.18 -3.71
CA LYS A 183 -7.62 -21.12 -3.41
C LYS A 183 -6.27 -20.53 -3.83
N GLN A 184 -5.29 -20.68 -2.94
CA GLN A 184 -3.91 -20.28 -3.23
C GLN A 184 -3.22 -21.34 -4.09
N TYR A 185 -2.33 -20.89 -4.97
CA TYR A 185 -1.47 -21.73 -5.78
C TYR A 185 -0.09 -21.09 -5.97
N ASP A 186 0.88 -21.91 -6.33
CA ASP A 186 2.23 -21.46 -6.72
C ASP A 186 2.25 -21.00 -8.18
N ASP A 187 2.59 -19.74 -8.39
CA ASP A 187 2.77 -19.17 -9.71
C ASP A 187 4.21 -19.37 -10.19
N TYR A 188 4.45 -20.48 -10.87
CA TYR A 188 5.77 -20.81 -11.42
C TYR A 188 6.22 -19.92 -12.59
N SER A 189 5.43 -18.92 -12.98
CA SER A 189 5.87 -17.87 -13.91
C SER A 189 6.52 -16.68 -13.20
N ARG A 190 6.41 -16.60 -11.87
CA ARG A 190 6.95 -15.49 -11.06
C ARG A 190 7.76 -16.03 -9.90
N TRP A 191 9.02 -15.64 -9.82
CA TRP A 191 9.95 -16.12 -8.80
C TRP A 191 10.50 -14.96 -7.98
N VAL A 192 10.31 -15.02 -6.68
CA VAL A 192 10.72 -13.99 -5.73
C VAL A 192 12.10 -14.33 -5.20
N PHE A 193 13.06 -13.44 -5.45
CA PHE A 193 14.38 -13.49 -4.86
C PHE A 193 14.42 -12.67 -3.57
N THR A 194 14.87 -13.30 -2.49
CA THR A 194 15.16 -12.63 -1.21
C THR A 194 16.64 -12.80 -0.88
N PRO A 195 17.43 -11.72 -0.83
CA PRO A 195 18.85 -11.81 -0.52
C PRO A 195 19.04 -12.27 0.93
N SER A 196 20.08 -13.05 1.20
CA SER A 196 20.36 -13.54 2.57
C SER A 196 21.01 -12.48 3.47
N ALA A 197 21.58 -11.44 2.85
CA ALA A 197 22.16 -10.28 3.50
C ALA A 197 21.83 -9.02 2.68
N ARG A 198 21.89 -7.84 3.31
CA ARG A 198 21.61 -6.57 2.64
C ARG A 198 22.56 -6.39 1.46
N MET A 199 22.01 -6.15 0.27
CA MET A 199 22.76 -5.80 -0.93
C MET A 199 23.39 -4.40 -0.80
N LYS A 200 24.40 -4.11 -1.62
CA LYS A 200 25.02 -2.77 -1.68
C LYS A 200 24.04 -1.79 -2.33
N ASN A 201 23.90 -0.59 -1.78
CA ASN A 201 23.08 0.48 -2.36
C ASN A 201 23.64 0.97 -3.69
N GLY A 202 22.76 1.39 -4.61
CA GLY A 202 23.12 1.93 -5.93
C GLY A 202 23.91 0.97 -6.82
N HIS A 203 23.91 -0.33 -6.50
CA HIS A 203 24.72 -1.32 -7.19
C HIS A 203 23.91 -2.10 -8.21
N LYS A 204 24.55 -2.40 -9.35
CA LYS A 204 23.96 -3.17 -10.43
C LYS A 204 24.24 -4.67 -10.24
N TYR A 205 23.20 -5.43 -9.97
CA TYR A 205 23.24 -6.88 -9.83
C TYR A 205 22.88 -7.57 -11.15
N ARG A 206 23.44 -8.77 -11.35
CA ARG A 206 23.25 -9.58 -12.54
C ARG A 206 22.43 -10.82 -12.22
N VAL A 207 21.39 -11.03 -13.00
CA VAL A 207 20.60 -12.27 -13.07
C VAL A 207 21.10 -13.05 -14.28
N SER A 208 21.67 -14.24 -14.03
CA SER A 208 22.18 -15.13 -15.08
C SER A 208 21.29 -16.35 -15.19
N ILE A 209 20.78 -16.60 -16.39
CA ILE A 209 19.97 -17.76 -16.75
C ILE A 209 20.77 -18.60 -17.72
N SER A 210 21.23 -19.76 -17.29
CA SER A 210 21.99 -20.69 -18.13
C SER A 210 21.07 -21.50 -19.07
N PRO A 211 21.61 -22.05 -20.17
CA PRO A 211 20.90 -23.02 -20.99
C PRO A 211 20.40 -24.19 -20.14
N GLY A 212 19.23 -24.72 -20.47
CA GLY A 212 18.62 -25.83 -19.73
C GLY A 212 17.39 -25.47 -18.90
N LEU A 213 17.03 -24.18 -18.79
CA LEU A 213 15.75 -23.77 -18.19
C LEU A 213 14.57 -24.37 -18.96
N VAL A 214 13.63 -25.00 -18.27
CA VAL A 214 12.50 -25.72 -18.88
C VAL A 214 11.17 -25.07 -18.50
N SER A 215 10.29 -24.83 -19.48
CA SER A 215 8.90 -24.45 -19.22
C SER A 215 8.06 -25.67 -18.86
N LEU A 216 6.93 -25.49 -18.16
CA LEU A 216 5.98 -26.59 -17.93
C LEU A 216 5.40 -27.17 -19.24
N GLY A 217 5.53 -26.44 -20.36
CA GLY A 217 5.26 -26.93 -21.71
C GLY A 217 6.37 -27.82 -22.30
N ASN A 218 7.40 -28.17 -21.52
CA ASN A 218 8.56 -28.98 -21.91
C ASN A 218 9.45 -28.34 -23.01
N ASN A 219 9.50 -27.00 -23.09
CA ASN A 219 10.43 -26.30 -23.97
C ASN A 219 11.66 -25.88 -23.19
N ARG A 220 12.83 -26.01 -23.81
CA ARG A 220 14.11 -25.75 -23.17
C ARG A 220 14.79 -24.52 -23.76
N LEU A 221 15.20 -23.61 -22.89
CA LEU A 221 16.08 -22.50 -23.25
C LEU A 221 17.44 -23.04 -23.71
N LYS A 222 17.86 -22.65 -24.91
CA LYS A 222 19.12 -23.12 -25.52
C LYS A 222 20.30 -22.17 -25.33
N VAL A 223 20.02 -20.90 -25.10
CA VAL A 223 21.03 -19.83 -25.04
C VAL A 223 20.95 -19.17 -23.67
N ALA A 224 22.10 -18.82 -23.11
CA ALA A 224 22.15 -18.09 -21.85
C ALA A 224 21.50 -16.71 -22.00
N VAL A 225 20.83 -16.24 -20.95
CA VAL A 225 20.25 -14.91 -20.88
C VAL A 225 20.79 -14.20 -19.64
N GLU A 226 21.19 -12.96 -19.80
CA GLU A 226 21.57 -12.09 -18.70
C GLU A 226 20.63 -10.87 -18.62
N LYS A 227 20.17 -10.57 -17.41
CA LYS A 227 19.43 -9.34 -17.10
C LYS A 227 20.06 -8.69 -15.87
N HIS A 228 19.74 -7.43 -15.65
CA HIS A 228 20.29 -6.66 -14.55
C HIS A 228 19.19 -5.89 -13.82
N PHE A 229 19.40 -5.69 -12.53
CA PHE A 229 18.63 -4.73 -11.74
C PHE A 229 19.58 -3.85 -10.92
N THR A 230 19.13 -2.66 -10.54
CA THR A 230 19.91 -1.73 -9.73
C THR A 230 19.22 -1.50 -8.39
N THR A 231 19.97 -1.59 -7.31
CA THR A 231 19.45 -1.28 -5.97
C THR A 231 19.26 0.21 -5.75
N ALA A 232 18.37 0.58 -4.84
CA ALA A 232 18.15 1.97 -4.45
C ALA A 232 19.44 2.57 -3.83
N PRO A 233 19.69 3.88 -4.00
CA PRO A 233 20.76 4.56 -3.28
C PRO A 233 20.48 4.52 -1.77
N ALA A 234 21.51 4.73 -0.95
CA ALA A 234 21.33 4.75 0.49
C ALA A 234 20.40 5.92 0.87
N LEU A 235 19.46 5.65 1.79
CA LEU A 235 18.68 6.72 2.41
C LEU A 235 19.59 7.48 3.38
N VAL A 236 19.74 8.77 3.15
CA VAL A 236 20.56 9.67 3.99
C VAL A 236 19.76 10.92 4.36
N ALA A 237 20.03 11.46 5.54
CA ALA A 237 19.52 12.78 5.92
C ALA A 237 20.36 13.85 5.25
N LEU A 238 19.70 14.75 4.52
CA LEU A 238 20.30 15.93 3.92
C LEU A 238 20.31 17.11 4.88
N ASP A 239 19.27 17.23 5.70
CA ASP A 239 19.11 18.28 6.70
C ASP A 239 18.34 17.76 7.91
N ILE A 240 18.73 18.22 9.10
CA ILE A 240 18.13 17.84 10.38
C ILE A 240 17.98 19.10 11.21
N PHE A 241 16.75 19.41 11.59
CA PHE A 241 16.45 20.48 12.51
C PHE A 241 15.70 19.94 13.74
N PRO A 242 16.06 20.33 14.96
CA PRO A 242 17.28 21.06 15.31
C PRO A 242 18.54 20.29 14.94
N ASN A 243 19.65 21.01 14.70
CA ASN A 243 20.93 20.36 14.44
C ASN A 243 21.32 19.49 15.65
N PRO A 244 21.97 18.34 15.43
CA PRO A 244 22.56 17.56 16.52
C PRO A 244 23.45 18.45 17.41
N MET A 245 23.33 18.28 18.72
CA MET A 245 24.04 19.06 19.75
C MET A 245 23.67 20.54 19.83
N SER A 246 22.61 21.02 19.15
CA SER A 246 22.21 22.42 19.24
C SER A 246 22.08 22.88 20.71
N PRO A 247 22.76 23.96 21.13
CA PRO A 247 22.79 24.36 22.54
C PRO A 247 21.55 25.14 22.98
N SER A 248 20.78 25.69 22.04
CA SER A 248 19.66 26.57 22.34
C SER A 248 18.60 26.53 21.24
N VAL A 249 17.65 25.60 21.39
CA VAL A 249 16.47 25.48 20.52
C VAL A 249 15.28 26.17 21.15
N TRP A 250 14.59 26.98 20.36
CA TRP A 250 13.40 27.67 20.84
C TRP A 250 12.24 26.72 21.13
N LEU A 251 11.39 27.06 22.11
CA LEU A 251 10.46 26.13 22.76
C LEU A 251 9.34 25.60 21.86
N SER A 252 8.91 26.39 20.87
CA SER A 252 7.80 26.06 19.96
C SER A 252 8.25 25.39 18.66
N ARG A 253 9.52 24.97 18.57
CA ARG A 253 10.09 24.43 17.33
C ARG A 253 9.70 22.96 17.13
N SER A 254 9.32 22.63 15.90
CA SER A 254 9.19 21.25 15.44
C SER A 254 10.55 20.61 15.17
N ILE A 255 10.57 19.28 15.14
CA ILE A 255 11.72 18.50 14.68
C ILE A 255 11.47 18.13 13.22
N LYS A 256 12.43 18.37 12.33
CA LYS A 256 12.33 18.13 10.89
C LYS A 256 13.55 17.35 10.42
N ILE A 257 13.32 16.32 9.60
CA ILE A 257 14.37 15.58 8.92
C ILE A 257 14.04 15.57 7.42
N ILE A 258 14.95 16.10 6.61
CA ILE A 258 14.88 16.08 5.14
C ILE A 258 15.84 15.02 4.65
N THR A 259 15.40 14.19 3.71
CA THR A 259 16.19 13.08 3.17
C THR A 259 16.41 13.19 1.67
N ASN A 260 17.31 12.38 1.12
CA ASN A 260 17.60 12.36 -0.32
C ASN A 260 16.57 11.57 -1.15
N LEU A 261 15.63 10.88 -0.51
CA LEU A 261 14.62 10.04 -1.16
C LEU A 261 13.24 10.31 -0.54
N PRO A 262 12.16 10.18 -1.32
CA PRO A 262 10.80 10.22 -0.79
C PRO A 262 10.59 9.18 0.32
N LEU A 263 9.88 9.58 1.38
CA LEU A 263 9.59 8.76 2.55
C LEU A 263 8.22 8.11 2.44
N LYS A 264 8.18 6.81 2.71
CA LYS A 264 6.94 6.04 2.86
C LYS A 264 6.48 5.99 4.31
N LYS A 265 7.42 5.97 5.26
CA LYS A 265 7.14 5.90 6.70
C LYS A 265 8.21 6.64 7.49
N ALA A 266 7.79 7.26 8.59
CA ALA A 266 8.68 7.79 9.62
C ALA A 266 8.09 7.50 11.01
N ASP A 267 8.94 7.08 11.93
CA ASP A 267 8.69 7.06 13.37
C ASP A 267 9.74 7.95 14.02
N ILE A 268 9.31 9.05 14.65
CA ILE A 268 10.18 9.99 15.36
C ILE A 268 9.71 10.03 16.80
N LYS A 269 10.59 9.67 17.71
CA LYS A 269 10.37 9.72 19.16
C LYS A 269 11.27 10.77 19.76
N VAL A 270 10.69 11.59 20.63
CA VAL A 270 11.41 12.63 21.35
C VAL A 270 11.20 12.37 22.84
N SER A 271 12.28 12.34 23.62
CA SER A 271 12.22 12.01 25.04
C SER A 271 11.27 12.95 25.79
N ASP A 272 10.43 12.38 26.65
CA ASP A 272 9.54 13.12 27.56
C ASP A 272 8.51 14.04 26.89
N ILE A 273 8.28 13.89 25.58
CA ILE A 273 7.27 14.68 24.87
C ILE A 273 6.56 13.84 23.81
N LYS A 274 5.22 13.89 23.85
CA LYS A 274 4.39 13.28 22.82
C LYS A 274 4.26 14.24 21.65
N GLY A 275 4.03 13.71 20.45
CA GLY A 275 3.82 14.52 19.26
C GLY A 275 3.28 13.70 18.11
N LYS A 276 3.05 14.38 16.99
CA LYS A 276 2.56 13.79 15.77
C LYS A 276 3.63 13.88 14.69
N VAL A 277 3.86 12.79 13.98
CA VAL A 277 4.72 12.79 12.78
C VAL A 277 3.86 12.99 11.54
N THR A 278 4.25 13.93 10.70
CA THR A 278 3.68 14.15 9.37
C THR A 278 4.76 13.94 8.31
N LEU A 279 4.35 13.41 7.16
CA LEU A 279 5.22 13.18 6.01
C LEU A 279 4.80 14.10 4.87
N ASN A 280 5.78 14.71 4.22
CA ASN A 280 5.60 15.47 2.99
C ASN A 280 6.75 15.16 2.03
N GLY A 281 6.56 14.19 1.14
CA GLY A 281 7.59 13.74 0.20
C GLY A 281 8.82 13.20 0.92
N ASP A 282 9.94 13.89 0.80
CA ASP A 282 11.26 13.55 1.39
C ASP A 282 11.45 14.03 2.83
N THR A 283 10.43 14.69 3.39
CA THR A 283 10.49 15.39 4.66
C THR A 283 9.60 14.72 5.69
N ALA A 284 10.16 14.43 6.87
CA ALA A 284 9.43 14.04 8.07
C ALA A 284 9.45 15.19 9.08
N VAL A 285 8.28 15.56 9.62
CA VAL A 285 8.13 16.59 10.64
C VAL A 285 7.46 15.98 11.87
N PHE A 286 8.11 16.07 13.02
CA PHE A 286 7.50 15.82 14.32
C PHE A 286 7.03 17.14 14.92
N GLU A 287 5.73 17.26 15.12
CA GLU A 287 5.07 18.36 15.82
C GLU A 287 4.84 17.96 17.28
N PRO A 288 5.55 18.59 18.24
CA PRO A 288 5.29 18.39 19.65
C PRO A 288 3.84 18.70 20.02
N GLY A 289 3.23 17.87 20.87
CA GLY A 289 1.87 18.09 21.39
C GLY A 289 1.77 19.16 22.49
N ASP A 290 2.92 19.50 23.07
CA ASP A 290 3.13 20.55 24.08
C ASP A 290 4.43 21.31 23.73
N LEU A 291 4.69 22.45 24.36
CA LEU A 291 5.98 23.12 24.23
C LEU A 291 7.13 22.28 24.76
N LEU A 292 8.29 22.44 24.12
CA LEU A 292 9.54 22.01 24.69
C LEU A 292 9.83 22.88 25.93
N LEU A 293 10.19 22.25 27.05
CA LEU A 293 10.51 22.98 28.29
C LEU A 293 11.89 23.63 28.17
N PRO A 294 12.11 24.81 28.76
CA PRO A 294 13.40 25.49 28.72
C PRO A 294 14.47 24.75 29.53
N ALA A 295 15.74 25.02 29.20
CA ALA A 295 16.92 24.43 29.85
C ALA A 295 16.88 22.88 29.94
N ARG A 296 16.24 22.23 28.95
CA ARG A 296 16.06 20.79 28.92
C ARG A 296 16.78 20.18 27.72
N ARG A 297 17.39 19.02 27.96
CA ARG A 297 17.95 18.17 26.92
C ARG A 297 16.90 17.21 26.41
N TYR A 298 16.72 17.16 25.10
CA TYR A 298 15.81 16.24 24.42
C TYR A 298 16.61 15.28 23.56
N GLN A 299 16.34 13.98 23.71
CA GLN A 299 16.84 12.91 22.84
C GLN A 299 15.81 12.65 21.74
N VAL A 300 16.28 12.55 20.49
CA VAL A 300 15.49 12.23 19.31
C VAL A 300 15.98 10.90 18.76
N ASP A 301 15.06 9.95 18.61
CA ASP A 301 15.29 8.68 17.92
C ASP A 301 14.33 8.59 16.73
N ALA A 302 14.87 8.45 15.53
CA ALA A 302 14.11 8.41 14.30
C ALA A 302 14.41 7.13 13.50
N LEU A 303 13.35 6.48 13.02
CA LEU A 303 13.40 5.40 12.04
C LEU A 303 12.60 5.83 10.81
N LEU A 304 13.30 6.00 9.69
CA LEU A 304 12.74 6.45 8.42
C LEU A 304 12.81 5.30 7.40
N GLU A 305 11.78 5.14 6.58
CA GLU A 305 11.72 4.18 5.46
C GLU A 305 11.36 4.94 4.19
N SER A 306 12.20 4.83 3.16
CA SER A 306 11.92 5.41 1.84
C SER A 306 10.82 4.64 1.09
N GLU A 307 10.27 5.25 0.03
CA GLU A 307 9.36 4.55 -0.91
C GLU A 307 9.99 3.32 -1.56
N HIS A 308 11.32 3.23 -1.57
CA HIS A 308 12.08 2.11 -2.09
C HIS A 308 12.48 1.09 -1.02
N GLY A 309 11.97 1.21 0.21
CA GLY A 309 12.22 0.26 1.30
C GLY A 309 13.59 0.40 1.98
N GLU A 310 14.38 1.42 1.62
CA GLU A 310 15.62 1.72 2.34
C GLU A 310 15.33 2.38 3.68
N GLU A 311 15.92 1.84 4.75
CA GLU A 311 15.79 2.37 6.11
C GLU A 311 16.98 3.26 6.51
N LEU A 312 16.69 4.30 7.30
CA LEU A 312 17.64 5.17 7.96
C LEU A 312 17.28 5.31 9.45
N LYS A 313 18.25 4.99 10.33
CA LYS A 313 18.15 5.16 11.79
C LYS A 313 19.02 6.33 12.22
N ILE A 314 18.42 7.28 12.92
CA ILE A 314 19.09 8.48 13.43
C ILE A 314 18.82 8.56 14.93
N SER A 315 19.85 8.89 15.71
CA SER A 315 19.74 9.15 17.14
C SER A 315 20.62 10.35 17.48
N TYR A 316 20.04 11.40 18.05
CA TYR A 316 20.76 12.61 18.45
C TYR A 316 20.06 13.33 19.60
N HIS A 317 20.67 14.38 20.11
CA HIS A 317 20.03 15.23 21.11
C HIS A 317 20.25 16.71 20.81
N PHE A 318 19.41 17.55 21.42
CA PHE A 318 19.56 19.00 21.44
C PHE A 318 19.14 19.55 22.80
N ASN A 319 19.51 20.80 23.08
CA ASN A 319 19.10 21.52 24.28
C ASN A 319 18.19 22.69 23.90
N THR A 320 17.20 22.97 24.74
CA THR A 320 16.32 24.13 24.58
C THR A 320 16.92 25.38 25.21
N THR A 321 16.46 26.54 24.75
CA THR A 321 16.82 27.85 25.32
C THR A 321 16.63 27.83 26.84
N ASN A 322 17.66 28.28 27.56
CA ASN A 322 17.59 28.46 29.00
C ASN A 322 16.93 29.82 29.32
N LEU A 323 15.79 29.79 30.01
CA LEU A 323 15.08 30.98 30.48
C LEU A 323 15.40 31.33 31.94
N GLY A 324 16.31 30.60 32.59
CA GLY A 324 16.60 30.75 34.01
C GLY A 324 15.33 30.59 34.86
N SER A 325 15.12 31.52 35.78
CA SER A 325 13.90 31.66 36.60
C SER A 325 12.91 32.69 36.03
N GLN A 326 13.00 33.02 34.74
CA GLN A 326 12.05 33.95 34.14
C GLN A 326 10.64 33.37 34.14
N ARG A 327 9.65 34.19 34.52
CA ARG A 327 8.25 33.83 34.41
C ARG A 327 7.69 34.13 33.02
N TRP A 328 6.96 33.19 32.44
CA TRP A 328 6.40 33.27 31.08
C TRP A 328 5.07 32.51 30.96
N LEU A 329 4.36 32.71 29.85
CA LEU A 329 3.07 32.06 29.57
C LEU A 329 3.24 31.02 28.45
N ASP A 330 2.83 29.78 28.71
CA ASP A 330 2.58 28.74 27.71
C ASP A 330 1.09 28.77 27.36
N ILE A 331 0.76 29.08 26.11
CA ILE A 331 -0.61 29.23 25.64
C ILE A 331 -0.89 28.18 24.58
N LYS A 332 -1.75 27.21 24.91
CA LYS A 332 -2.27 26.22 23.98
C LYS A 332 -3.58 26.71 23.38
N PRO A 333 -3.63 27.05 22.08
CA PRO A 333 -4.83 27.57 21.45
C PRO A 333 -5.92 26.51 21.35
N GLY A 334 -7.18 26.94 21.48
CA GLY A 334 -8.35 26.07 21.51
C GLY A 334 -9.57 26.78 22.11
N ASN A 335 -10.72 26.12 22.10
CA ASN A 335 -11.90 26.56 22.85
C ASN A 335 -12.48 25.34 23.61
N PRO A 336 -12.09 25.13 24.88
CA PRO A 336 -11.27 26.02 25.72
C PRO A 336 -9.80 26.08 25.30
N CYS A 337 -9.15 27.24 25.51
CA CYS A 337 -7.69 27.38 25.45
C CYS A 337 -7.10 27.16 26.85
N VAL A 338 -5.85 26.71 26.90
CA VAL A 338 -5.15 26.45 28.17
C VAL A 338 -3.98 27.39 28.29
N ILE A 339 -3.92 28.14 29.40
CA ILE A 339 -2.83 29.06 29.71
C ILE A 339 -2.10 28.56 30.95
N LYS A 340 -0.84 28.15 30.78
CA LYS A 340 0.03 27.74 31.88
C LYS A 340 0.98 28.88 32.22
N VAL A 341 1.04 29.22 33.50
CA VAL A 341 2.04 30.13 34.03
C VAL A 341 3.26 29.31 34.42
N MET A 342 4.40 29.68 33.85
CA MET A 342 5.66 28.96 34.00
C MET A 342 6.71 29.86 34.68
N GLU A 343 7.60 29.26 35.46
CA GLU A 343 8.84 29.87 35.98
C GLU A 343 10.01 28.95 35.63
N GLY A 344 10.84 29.36 34.67
CA GLY A 344 11.76 28.43 34.02
C GLY A 344 11.01 27.23 33.44
N ASN A 345 11.33 26.02 33.88
CA ASN A 345 10.67 24.78 33.48
C ASN A 345 9.59 24.30 34.46
N ILE A 346 9.28 25.07 35.50
CA ILE A 346 8.31 24.72 36.54
C ILE A 346 6.96 25.36 36.20
N LYS A 347 5.90 24.54 36.17
CA LYS A 347 4.52 25.05 36.07
C LYS A 347 4.06 25.58 37.42
N LEU A 348 3.75 26.87 37.50
CA LEU A 348 3.23 27.50 38.71
C LEU A 348 1.71 27.36 38.81
N LYS A 349 1.01 27.65 37.71
CA LYS A 349 -0.46 27.63 37.62
C LYS A 349 -0.92 27.27 36.22
N GLU A 350 -2.18 26.87 36.12
CA GLU A 350 -2.87 26.58 34.87
C GLU A 350 -4.27 27.17 34.94
N TYR A 351 -4.71 27.74 33.83
CA TYR A 351 -6.00 28.39 33.69
C TYR A 351 -6.66 27.95 32.39
N ASP A 352 -7.96 27.70 32.45
CA ASP A 352 -8.80 27.61 31.27
C ASP A 352 -9.18 29.01 30.80
N GLY A 353 -9.26 29.17 29.48
CA GLY A 353 -9.75 30.37 28.84
C GLY A 353 -10.51 30.07 27.55
N TRP A 354 -10.92 31.13 26.87
CA TRP A 354 -11.59 31.05 25.56
C TRP A 354 -10.98 32.05 24.60
N MET A 355 -11.01 31.76 23.32
CA MET A 355 -10.46 32.62 22.27
C MET A 355 -11.59 33.22 21.46
N SER A 356 -11.48 34.50 21.14
CA SER A 356 -12.41 35.20 20.24
C SER A 356 -12.32 34.70 18.79
N LEU A 357 -11.16 34.18 18.42
CA LEU A 357 -10.88 33.58 17.12
C LEU A 357 -10.81 32.06 17.23
N ALA A 358 -11.05 31.37 16.11
CA ALA A 358 -10.72 29.96 15.99
C ALA A 358 -9.20 29.76 16.23
N GLY A 359 -8.82 28.69 16.92
CA GLY A 359 -7.44 28.50 17.37
C GLY A 359 -6.39 28.41 16.24
N ASP A 360 -6.81 28.06 15.03
CA ASP A 360 -5.98 28.05 13.82
C ASP A 360 -5.69 29.46 13.26
N LYS A 361 -6.48 30.46 13.64
CA LYS A 361 -6.29 31.87 13.26
C LYS A 361 -5.37 32.63 14.21
N ILE A 362 -5.02 32.04 15.36
CA ILE A 362 -4.12 32.69 16.32
C ILE A 362 -2.68 32.40 15.91
N PRO A 363 -1.82 33.42 15.77
CA PRO A 363 -0.43 33.22 15.41
C PRO A 363 0.31 32.33 16.42
N ARG A 364 0.89 31.22 15.93
CA ARG A 364 1.75 30.32 16.72
C ARG A 364 3.17 30.87 16.80
N VAL A 365 3.33 31.90 17.61
CA VAL A 365 4.58 32.66 17.75
C VAL A 365 4.89 32.95 19.21
N THR A 366 6.10 33.44 19.45
CA THR A 366 6.42 34.10 20.71
C THR A 366 6.02 35.55 20.64
N MET A 367 5.17 35.94 21.57
CA MET A 367 4.69 37.28 21.78
C MET A 367 5.29 37.85 23.05
N TYR A 368 5.32 39.17 23.11
CA TYR A 368 5.70 39.91 24.30
C TYR A 368 4.59 40.88 24.65
N GLU A 369 4.37 41.06 25.94
CA GLU A 369 3.50 42.12 26.42
C GLU A 369 4.00 43.48 25.94
N GLU A 370 3.10 44.20 25.29
CA GLU A 370 3.26 45.59 24.88
C GLU A 370 2.77 46.53 25.99
N LYS A 371 1.61 46.20 26.59
CA LYS A 371 0.98 47.03 27.63
C LYS A 371 0.10 46.16 28.53
N ARG A 372 0.04 46.47 29.83
CA ARG A 372 -1.03 46.00 30.72
C ARG A 372 -1.70 47.19 31.39
N GLY A 373 -2.97 47.04 31.74
CA GLY A 373 -3.75 48.16 32.22
C GLY A 373 -5.17 47.81 32.63
N SER A 374 -6.00 48.84 32.66
CA SER A 374 -7.42 48.72 32.97
C SER A 374 -8.27 49.58 32.03
N SER A 375 -9.54 49.21 31.85
CA SER A 375 -10.50 50.03 31.10
C SER A 375 -10.69 51.45 31.65
N LEU A 376 -10.28 51.73 32.90
CA LEU A 376 -10.26 53.09 33.47
C LEU A 376 -9.42 54.08 32.66
N GLU A 377 -8.43 53.60 31.92
CA GLU A 377 -7.60 54.43 31.06
C GLU A 377 -8.38 55.05 29.89
N TYR A 378 -9.48 54.41 29.50
CA TYR A 378 -10.33 54.82 28.38
C TYR A 378 -11.69 55.32 28.85
N VAL A 379 -12.19 54.79 29.98
CA VAL A 379 -13.46 55.14 30.61
C VAL A 379 -13.24 55.31 32.12
N PRO A 380 -12.82 56.51 32.58
CA PRO A 380 -12.44 56.74 33.98
C PRO A 380 -13.54 56.43 35.00
N ASP A 381 -14.82 56.58 34.63
CA ASP A 381 -15.98 56.36 35.52
C ASP A 381 -16.51 54.91 35.47
N HIS A 382 -15.77 53.96 34.91
CA HIS A 382 -16.23 52.59 34.73
C HIS A 382 -16.33 51.84 36.06
N LYS A 383 -17.56 51.60 36.54
CA LYS A 383 -17.86 50.99 37.85
C LYS A 383 -17.19 49.62 38.10
N ASN A 384 -17.01 48.82 37.05
CA ASN A 384 -16.42 47.48 37.13
C ASN A 384 -15.21 47.34 36.19
N PRO A 385 -14.08 47.99 36.49
CA PRO A 385 -12.97 48.13 35.56
C PRO A 385 -12.46 46.77 35.07
N VAL A 386 -12.13 46.69 33.79
CA VAL A 386 -11.72 45.44 33.12
C VAL A 386 -10.20 45.43 33.02
N PRO A 387 -9.50 44.53 33.74
CA PRO A 387 -8.05 44.39 33.61
C PRO A 387 -7.70 43.76 32.26
N TYR A 388 -6.60 44.19 31.65
CA TYR A 388 -6.12 43.62 30.39
C TYR A 388 -4.60 43.54 30.30
N ILE A 389 -4.11 42.60 29.49
CA ILE A 389 -2.73 42.52 28.99
C ILE A 389 -2.78 42.47 27.47
N ARG A 390 -2.16 43.43 26.80
CA ARG A 390 -2.00 43.47 25.34
C ARG A 390 -0.63 42.91 24.95
N LEU A 391 -0.64 41.95 24.05
CA LEU A 391 0.54 41.37 23.43
C LEU A 391 0.82 42.06 22.08
N ASN A 392 2.10 42.10 21.70
CA ASN A 392 2.59 42.79 20.50
C ASN A 392 2.09 42.25 19.14
N ALA A 393 1.35 41.13 19.11
CA ALA A 393 0.67 40.62 17.93
C ALA A 393 -0.81 41.06 17.86
N ASP A 394 -1.15 42.13 18.59
CA ASP A 394 -2.52 42.63 18.74
C ASP A 394 -3.50 41.59 19.33
N ILE A 395 -2.98 40.75 20.24
CA ILE A 395 -3.76 39.78 21.01
C ILE A 395 -3.94 40.32 22.43
N MET A 396 -5.17 40.30 22.96
CA MET A 396 -5.47 40.81 24.29
C MET A 396 -5.95 39.72 25.24
N LEU A 397 -5.36 39.64 26.43
CA LEU A 397 -5.86 38.82 27.53
C LEU A 397 -6.71 39.71 28.44
N HIS A 398 -7.99 39.40 28.61
CA HIS A 398 -8.90 40.13 29.50
C HIS A 398 -10.05 39.23 29.96
N PRO A 399 -10.81 39.57 31.01
CA PRO A 399 -11.99 38.81 31.34
C PRO A 399 -13.16 39.17 30.43
N LEU A 400 -14.00 38.17 30.14
CA LEU A 400 -15.31 38.37 29.53
C LEU A 400 -16.39 38.26 30.60
N ALA A 401 -17.25 39.26 30.71
CA ALA A 401 -18.32 39.28 31.70
C ALA A 401 -19.48 38.36 31.26
N GLY A 402 -19.45 37.08 31.66
CA GLY A 402 -20.56 36.14 31.45
C GLY A 402 -20.94 35.93 29.98
N ALA A 403 -22.24 35.79 29.69
CA ALA A 403 -22.79 35.57 28.33
C ALA A 403 -22.75 36.82 27.42
N GLY A 404 -21.94 37.82 27.75
CA GLY A 404 -21.82 39.04 26.96
C GLY A 404 -21.02 38.85 25.67
N GLU A 405 -21.40 39.57 24.62
CA GLU A 405 -20.59 39.68 23.41
C GLU A 405 -19.28 40.44 23.70
N ASP A 406 -18.22 40.11 22.98
CA ASP A 406 -16.93 40.79 23.07
C ASP A 406 -16.96 42.15 22.39
N ASN A 407 -17.62 43.11 23.05
CA ASN A 407 -17.74 44.47 22.58
C ASN A 407 -16.75 45.37 23.32
N HIS A 408 -15.56 45.52 22.74
CA HIS A 408 -14.48 46.34 23.29
C HIS A 408 -14.92 47.79 23.61
N GLN A 409 -15.83 48.37 22.83
CA GLN A 409 -16.35 49.71 23.10
C GLN A 409 -17.18 49.75 24.40
N GLN A 410 -18.01 48.74 24.64
CA GLN A 410 -18.77 48.62 25.89
C GLN A 410 -17.87 48.29 27.08
N LEU A 411 -16.82 47.48 26.86
CA LEU A 411 -15.86 47.10 27.89
C LEU A 411 -14.84 48.20 28.22
N GLY A 412 -14.82 49.30 27.45
CA GLY A 412 -13.81 50.35 27.57
C GLY A 412 -12.39 49.86 27.26
N LEU A 413 -12.26 48.91 26.33
CA LEU A 413 -11.00 48.34 25.89
C LEU A 413 -10.62 48.85 24.49
N PRO A 414 -9.32 49.00 24.19
CA PRO A 414 -8.89 49.32 22.83
C PRO A 414 -9.15 48.12 21.92
N ARG A 415 -9.41 48.35 20.63
CA ARG A 415 -9.59 47.26 19.66
C ARG A 415 -8.35 46.34 19.61
N ALA A 416 -8.60 45.04 19.45
CA ALA A 416 -7.59 44.01 19.25
C ALA A 416 -7.99 43.11 18.08
N TYR A 417 -7.00 42.48 17.43
CA TYR A 417 -7.20 41.49 16.38
C TYR A 417 -7.87 40.22 16.94
N GLY A 418 -7.43 39.78 18.13
CA GLY A 418 -7.98 38.62 18.81
C GLY A 418 -7.87 38.74 20.32
N CYS A 419 -8.72 38.02 21.03
CA CYS A 419 -8.80 38.06 22.49
C CYS A 419 -8.72 36.65 23.08
N ILE A 420 -8.10 36.57 24.25
CA ILE A 420 -8.04 35.39 25.11
C ILE A 420 -8.77 35.76 26.40
N TYR A 421 -9.98 35.25 26.54
CA TYR A 421 -10.84 35.45 27.68
C TYR A 421 -10.40 34.55 28.83
N LEU A 422 -10.15 35.18 29.98
CA LEU A 422 -9.78 34.52 31.22
C LEU A 422 -10.84 34.81 32.30
N SER A 423 -10.87 34.01 33.37
CA SER A 423 -11.61 34.45 34.57
C SER A 423 -10.96 35.72 35.13
N ARG A 424 -11.76 36.57 35.79
CA ARG A 424 -11.26 37.81 36.42
C ARG A 424 -10.16 37.50 37.44
N ASP A 425 -10.29 36.40 38.18
CA ASP A 425 -9.28 35.98 39.14
C ASP A 425 -7.98 35.53 38.47
N ALA A 426 -8.07 34.83 37.33
CA ALA A 426 -6.91 34.39 36.57
C ALA A 426 -6.09 35.58 36.04
N ILE A 427 -6.73 36.53 35.36
CA ILE A 427 -6.04 37.70 34.80
C ILE A 427 -5.47 38.61 35.89
N ASN A 428 -6.21 38.82 36.99
CA ASN A 428 -5.70 39.59 38.13
C ASN A 428 -4.48 38.92 38.75
N TRP A 429 -4.52 37.60 38.91
CA TRP A 429 -3.37 36.86 39.41
C TRP A 429 -2.17 37.02 38.48
N ILE A 430 -2.34 36.88 37.16
CA ILE A 430 -1.27 37.06 36.17
C ILE A 430 -0.69 38.48 36.27
N ILE A 431 -1.52 39.52 36.28
CA ILE A 431 -1.07 40.92 36.37
C ILE A 431 -0.25 41.17 37.64
N ASN A 432 -0.67 40.61 38.77
CA ASN A 432 -0.04 40.86 40.07
C ASN A 432 1.21 40.01 40.32
N ASN A 433 1.36 38.87 39.64
CA ASN A 433 2.44 37.90 39.93
C ASN A 433 3.46 37.75 38.79
N MET A 434 3.18 38.28 37.59
CA MET A 434 4.09 38.19 36.45
C MET A 434 4.81 39.52 36.23
N PRO A 435 6.11 39.50 35.88
CA PRO A 435 6.90 40.72 35.63
C PRO A 435 6.30 41.51 34.45
N ALA A 436 6.53 42.82 34.35
CA ALA A 436 6.20 43.57 33.13
C ALA A 436 6.97 43.04 31.90
N LYS A 437 6.42 43.23 30.70
CA LYS A 437 6.97 42.72 29.43
C LYS A 437 7.03 41.18 29.40
N ILE A 438 5.97 40.52 29.88
CA ILE A 438 5.89 39.04 29.90
C ILE A 438 6.08 38.48 28.50
N MET A 439 6.81 37.37 28.41
CA MET A 439 6.86 36.53 27.22
C MET A 439 5.70 35.52 27.24
N ALA A 440 4.98 35.43 26.14
CA ALA A 440 3.95 34.42 25.90
C ALA A 440 4.30 33.59 24.66
N VAL A 441 4.26 32.27 24.76
CA VAL A 441 4.54 31.36 23.65
C VAL A 441 3.26 30.62 23.27
N VAL A 442 2.78 30.82 22.04
CA VAL A 442 1.62 30.11 21.49
C VAL A 442 2.09 29.00 20.55
N HIS A 443 1.54 27.79 20.67
CA HIS A 443 2.04 26.59 19.98
C HIS A 443 0.98 25.71 19.31
#